data_AF-A0A392R953-F1
#
_entry.id   AF-A0A392R953-F1
#
_cell.length_a   1.000
_cell.length_b   1.000
_cell.length_c   1.000
_cell.angle_alpha   90.00
_cell.angle_beta   90.00
_cell.angle_gamma   90.00
#
_symmetry.space_group_name_H-M   'P 1'
#
loop_
_entity.id
_entity.type
_entity.pdbx_description
1 polymer ?
#
loop_
_entity_poly.entity_id
_entity_poly.type
_entity_poly.pdbx_seq_one_letter_code
_entity_poly.pdbx_strand_id
1 'polypeptide(L)' 'MRARQSRRIVERGHYTERKAAKLARTIVSVVEACHSLGVMHRDLKPENFLFVDGHEDSTLKAIDFGMSVFFKP' A
#
# COMPACT_ATOMS: atom_id res chain seq x y z
N MET A 1 13.22 -17.51 -9.14
CA MET A 1 11.76 -17.42 -8.93
C MET A 1 11.35 -15.96 -8.99
N ARG A 2 10.43 -15.55 -9.88
CA ARG A 2 9.82 -14.21 -9.79
C ARG A 2 8.71 -14.27 -8.74
N ALA A 3 8.84 -13.52 -7.66
CA ALA A 3 7.74 -13.35 -6.71
C ALA A 3 6.54 -12.77 -7.48
N ARG A 4 5.41 -13.49 -7.47
CA ARG A 4 4.17 -13.00 -8.07
C ARG A 4 3.56 -12.00 -7.09
N GLN A 5 3.70 -10.72 -7.37
CA GLN A 5 2.99 -9.69 -6.62
C GLN A 5 1.48 -9.93 -6.73
N SER A 6 0.74 -9.71 -5.64
CA SER A 6 -0.71 -9.99 -5.57
C SER A 6 -1.53 -8.72 -5.32
N ARG A 7 -2.64 -8.59 -6.04
CA ARG A 7 -3.67 -7.55 -5.90
C ARG A 7 -4.79 -7.96 -4.95
N ARG A 8 -4.51 -8.83 -3.98
CA ARG A 8 -5.49 -9.36 -3.01
C ARG A 8 -6.33 -8.27 -2.34
N ILE A 9 -5.79 -7.07 -2.13
CA ILE A 9 -6.52 -5.93 -1.55
C ILE A 9 -7.76 -5.54 -2.36
N VAL A 10 -7.73 -5.74 -3.69
CA VAL A 10 -8.85 -5.52 -4.61
C VAL A 10 -9.68 -6.80 -4.75
N GLU A 11 -9.04 -7.96 -4.86
CA GLU A 11 -9.69 -9.24 -5.23
C GLU A 11 -10.50 -9.87 -4.09
N ARG A 12 -10.14 -9.65 -2.82
CA ARG A 12 -10.78 -10.33 -1.67
C ARG A 12 -12.22 -9.84 -1.39
N GLY A 13 -12.67 -8.78 -2.07
CA GLY A 13 -14.00 -8.19 -1.96
C GLY A 13 -14.25 -7.48 -0.63
N HIS A 14 -14.34 -8.24 0.46
CA HIS A 14 -14.58 -7.70 1.80
C HIS A 14 -13.55 -8.21 2.82
N TYR A 15 -13.20 -7.32 3.76
CA TYR A 15 -12.38 -7.64 4.92
C TYR A 15 -13.22 -7.47 6.18
N THR A 16 -13.00 -8.33 7.18
CA THR A 16 -13.50 -8.03 8.53
C THR A 16 -12.88 -6.74 9.03
N GLU A 17 -13.58 -6.00 9.90
CA GLU A 17 -13.07 -4.73 10.44
C GLU A 17 -11.66 -4.87 11.03
N ARG A 18 -11.41 -5.96 11.76
CA ARG A 18 -10.09 -6.25 12.33
C ARG A 18 -9.00 -6.38 11.25
N LYS A 19 -9.28 -7.04 10.12
CA LYS A 19 -8.32 -7.17 9.01
C LYS A 19 -8.19 -5.84 8.27
N ALA A 20 -9.29 -5.13 8.02
CA ALA A 20 -9.29 -3.81 7.39
C ALA A 20 -8.46 -2.80 8.20
N ALA A 21 -8.63 -2.77 9.53
CA ALA A 21 -7.87 -1.89 10.41
C ALA A 21 -6.35 -2.19 10.41
N LYS A 22 -5.95 -3.47 10.30
CA LYS A 22 -4.54 -3.84 10.14
C LYS A 22 -3.96 -3.34 8.82
N LEU A 23 -4.71 -3.48 7.72
CA LEU A 23 -4.29 -2.98 6.41
C LEU A 23 -4.23 -1.45 6.38
N ALA A 24 -5.25 -0.78 6.90
CA ALA A 24 -5.28 0.68 6.98
C ALA A 24 -4.10 1.23 7.79
N ARG A 25 -3.76 0.63 8.94
CA ARG A 25 -2.54 1.00 9.68
C ARG A 25 -1.28 0.88 8.84
N THR A 26 -1.15 -0.22 8.09
CA THR A 26 0.01 -0.43 7.22
C THR A 26 0.09 0.64 6.11
N ILE A 27 -1.05 0.96 5.49
CA ILE A 27 -1.15 2.01 4.46
C ILE A 27 -0.76 3.36 5.04
N VAL A 28 -1.27 3.72 6.22
CA VAL A 28 -0.93 4.99 6.89
C VAL A 28 0.57 5.05 7.22
N SER A 29 1.18 3.97 7.71
CA SER A 29 2.64 3.93 7.94
C SER A 29 3.45 4.11 6.65
N VAL A 30 2.98 3.60 5.52
CA VAL A 30 3.63 3.84 4.21
C VAL A 30 3.52 5.31 3.82
N VAL A 31 2.36 5.94 4.02
CA VAL A 31 2.16 7.38 3.75
C VAL A 31 3.02 8.24 4.66
N GLU A 32 3.09 7.92 5.95
CA GLU A 32 3.98 8.56 6.92
C GLU A 32 5.44 8.49 6.48
N ALA A 33 5.91 7.32 6.04
CA ALA A 33 7.26 7.16 5.51
C ALA A 33 7.52 7.98 4.24
N CYS A 34 6.51 8.13 3.36
CA CYS A 34 6.64 9.03 2.21
C CYS A 34 6.75 10.49 2.66
N HIS A 35 5.89 10.91 3.59
CA HIS A 35 5.87 12.28 4.10
C HIS A 35 7.15 12.65 4.86
N SER A 36 7.73 11.72 5.63
CA SER A 36 9.02 11.96 6.32
C SER A 36 10.20 12.14 5.35
N LEU A 37 10.07 11.60 4.14
CA LEU A 37 11.01 11.80 3.03
C LEU A 37 10.64 13.01 2.14
N GLY A 38 9.62 13.78 2.51
CA GLY A 38 9.14 14.94 1.75
C GLY A 38 8.43 14.57 0.45
N VAL A 39 7.86 13.37 0.34
CA VAL A 39 7.16 12.88 -0.87
C VAL A 39 5.66 12.76 -0.61
N MET A 40 4.85 13.45 -1.41
CA MET A 40 3.39 13.29 -1.43
C MET A 40 3.00 12.37 -2.59
N HIS A 41 2.35 11.23 -2.30
CA HIS A 41 2.03 10.23 -3.31
C HIS A 41 0.96 10.72 -4.33
N ARG A 42 -0.05 11.46 -3.85
CA ARG A 42 -1.19 12.04 -4.60
C ARG A 42 -2.13 11.08 -5.35
N ASP A 43 -1.89 9.77 -5.34
CA ASP A 43 -2.75 8.77 -6.00
C ASP A 43 -2.92 7.54 -5.10
N LEU A 44 -3.42 7.76 -3.88
CA LEU A 44 -3.66 6.70 -2.92
C LEU A 44 -4.98 5.98 -3.25
N LYS A 45 -4.87 4.76 -3.77
CA LYS A 45 -5.99 3.87 -4.08
C LYS A 45 -5.57 2.40 -3.94
N PRO A 46 -6.49 1.46 -3.68
CA PRO A 46 -6.15 0.06 -3.44
C PRO A 46 -5.27 -0.58 -4.53
N GLU A 47 -5.44 -0.19 -5.79
CA GLU A 47 -4.67 -0.69 -6.94
C GLU A 47 -3.17 -0.37 -6.85
N ASN A 48 -2.82 0.71 -6.14
CA ASN A 48 -1.45 1.15 -5.92
C ASN A 48 -0.82 0.50 -4.68
N PHE A 49 -1.47 -0.50 -4.06
CA PHE A 49 -0.92 -1.29 -2.97
C PHE A 49 -0.85 -2.77 -3.34
N LEU A 50 0.36 -3.31 -3.45
CA LEU A 50 0.61 -4.69 -3.82
C LEU A 50 1.23 -5.49 -2.68
N PHE A 51 0.76 -6.72 -2.52
CA PHE A 51 1.47 -7.69 -1.71
C PHE A 51 2.67 -8.23 -2.49
N VAL A 52 3.81 -8.42 -1.81
CA VAL A 52 5.04 -8.92 -2.44
C VAL A 52 4.86 -10.33 -3.03
N ASP A 53 3.98 -11.13 -2.42
CA ASP A 53 3.64 -12.49 -2.81
C ASP A 53 2.20 -12.86 -2.36
N GLY A 54 1.81 -14.12 -2.55
CA GLY A 54 0.45 -14.61 -2.27
C GLY A 54 0.19 -15.02 -0.81
N HIS A 55 1.20 -15.05 0.07
CA HIS A 55 1.02 -15.52 1.45
C HIS A 55 0.14 -14.55 2.27
N GLU A 56 -0.59 -15.05 3.26
CA GLU A 56 -1.49 -14.21 4.08
C GLU A 56 -0.73 -13.09 4.78
N ASP A 57 0.49 -13.38 5.24
CA ASP A 57 1.39 -12.44 5.94
C ASP A 57 2.34 -11.67 5.02
N SER A 58 2.11 -11.70 3.70
CA SER A 58 2.95 -10.99 2.74
C SER A 58 2.99 -9.48 3.03
N THR A 59 4.16 -8.87 2.87
CA THR A 59 4.35 -7.43 3.02
C THR A 59 3.55 -6.65 1.97
N LEU A 60 2.85 -5.60 2.39
CA LEU A 60 2.18 -4.65 1.49
C LEU A 60 3.14 -3.52 1.10
N LYS A 61 3.18 -3.15 -0.18
CA LYS A 61 4.00 -2.05 -0.70
C LYS A 61 3.15 -1.09 -1.53
N ALA A 62 3.41 0.21 -1.39
CA ALA A 62 2.92 1.20 -2.34
C ALA A 62 3.71 1.13 -3.65
N ILE A 63 3.04 1.39 -4.75
CA ILE A 63 3.60 1.46 -6.11
C ILE A 63 3.07 2.71 -6.82
N ASP A 64 3.62 2.99 -8.00
CA ASP A 64 3.18 4.06 -8.90
C ASP A 64 3.28 5.48 -8.30
N PHE A 65 4.52 5.96 -8.24
CA PHE A 65 4.84 7.33 -7.84
C PHE A 65 4.82 8.31 -9.04
N GLY A 66 4.22 7.94 -10.19
CA GLY A 66 4.22 8.75 -11.40
C GLY A 66 3.55 10.12 -11.21
N MET A 67 2.60 10.21 -10.27
CA MET A 67 1.93 11.45 -9.88
C MET A 67 2.52 12.08 -8.61
N SER A 68 3.59 11.54 -8.03
CA SER A 68 4.14 12.07 -6.78
C SER A 68 4.86 13.41 -6.96
N VAL A 69 4.93 14.19 -5.88
CA VAL A 69 5.69 15.44 -5.83
C VAL A 69 6.49 15.50 -4.55
N PHE A 70 7.60 16.24 -4.60
CA PHE A 70 8.24 16.68 -3.38
C PHE A 70 7.44 17.82 -2.75
N PHE A 71 7.30 17.79 -1.43
CA PHE A 71 6.70 18.85 -0.66
C PHE A 71 7.46 19.04 0.65
N LYS A 72 7.34 20.24 1.21
CA LYS A 72 7.70 20.49 2.61
C LYS A 72 6.39 20.45 3.39
N PRO A 73 6.29 19.60 4.43
CA PRO A 73 5.13 19.58 5.32
C PRO A 73 4.83 20.96 5.91
#